data_AF-A0A7S3HZW7-F1
#
_entry.id   AF-A0A7S3HZW7-F1
#
_cell.length_a   1.000
_cell.length_b   1.000
_cell.length_c   1.000
_cell.angle_alpha   90.00
_cell.angle_beta   90.00
_cell.angle_gamma   90.00
#
_symmetry.space_group_name_H-M   'P 1'
#
loop_
_entity.id
_entity.type
_entity.pdbx_description
1 polymer ?
#
loop_
_entity_poly.entity_id
_entity_poly.type
_entity_poly.pdbx_seq_one_letter_code
_entity_poly.pdbx_strand_id
1 'polypeptide(L)'
;MYNDSNRVAELYGFWQTKPFRLQLTEDGHIPRNAHGNLEMFNGPLPPECCYIDVPKPVKLCKKLGIEFVQAMWGFEKRAGGFSVPLTKGVVIFKEDAEQLKHEAE
;
A
#
# COMPACT_ATOMS: atom_id res chain seq x y z
N MET A 1 -8.43 9.57 -23.10
CA MET A 1 -9.27 8.48 -22.59
C MET A 1 -9.91 8.73 -21.21
N TYR A 2 -9.58 9.80 -20.47
CA TYR A 2 -10.17 10.07 -19.13
C TYR A 2 -11.25 11.15 -19.09
N ASN A 3 -11.56 11.82 -20.21
CA ASN A 3 -12.38 13.03 -20.25
C ASN A 3 -13.56 12.88 -21.23
N ASP A 4 -14.28 11.76 -21.11
CA ASP A 4 -15.54 11.57 -21.84
C ASP A 4 -16.70 12.09 -20.97
N SER A 5 -17.28 13.21 -21.39
CA SER A 5 -18.40 13.87 -20.70
C SER A 5 -19.66 13.02 -20.62
N ASN A 6 -19.77 11.96 -21.43
CA ASN A 6 -20.89 11.01 -21.41
C ASN A 6 -20.63 9.78 -20.54
N ARG A 7 -19.45 9.66 -19.91
CA ARG A 7 -19.16 8.55 -19.01
C ARG A 7 -19.92 8.74 -17.69
N VAL A 8 -20.92 7.91 -17.49
CA VAL A 8 -21.64 7.81 -16.21
C VAL A 8 -20.97 6.78 -15.31
N ALA A 9 -20.93 7.06 -14.00
CA ALA A 9 -20.48 6.11 -12.98
C ALA A 9 -21.71 5.49 -12.31
N GLU A 10 -21.66 4.18 -12.09
CA GLU A 10 -22.67 3.51 -11.27
C GLU A 10 -22.54 3.93 -9.81
N LEU A 11 -23.68 4.07 -9.14
CA LEU A 11 -23.76 4.44 -7.73
C LEU A 11 -24.32 3.26 -6.94
N TYR A 12 -23.80 3.07 -5.74
CA TYR A 12 -24.14 1.95 -4.87
C TYR A 12 -24.53 2.45 -3.48
N GLY A 13 -25.58 1.86 -2.91
CA GLY A 13 -25.97 2.08 -1.52
C GLY A 13 -25.06 1.32 -0.56
N PHE A 14 -25.00 1.76 0.70
CA PHE A 14 -24.19 1.10 1.73
C PHE A 14 -24.58 -0.38 1.93
N TRP A 15 -25.86 -0.74 1.76
CA TRP A 15 -26.34 -2.13 1.85
C TRP A 15 -25.79 -3.05 0.74
N GLN A 16 -25.17 -2.48 -0.31
CA GLN A 16 -24.52 -3.22 -1.38
C GLN A 16 -23.01 -3.37 -1.16
N THR A 17 -22.46 -2.74 -0.11
CA THR A 17 -21.03 -2.82 0.21
C THR A 17 -20.76 -3.84 1.31
N LYS A 18 -19.50 -4.26 1.41
CA LYS A 18 -18.99 -5.11 2.49
C LYS A 18 -17.70 -4.51 3.03
N PRO A 19 -17.39 -4.66 4.33
CA PRO A 19 -16.10 -4.24 4.86
C PRO A 19 -14.96 -4.91 4.09
N PHE A 20 -14.03 -4.09 3.59
CA PHE A 20 -12.84 -4.58 2.93
C PHE A 20 -11.92 -5.27 3.95
N ARG A 21 -11.47 -6.48 3.63
CA ARG A 21 -10.48 -7.22 4.43
C ARG A 21 -9.31 -7.57 3.52
N LEU A 22 -8.14 -7.06 3.87
CA LEU A 22 -6.91 -7.40 3.19
C LEU A 22 -6.37 -8.71 3.78
N GLN A 23 -6.00 -9.65 2.91
CA GLN A 23 -5.43 -10.94 3.27
C GLN A 23 -4.10 -11.12 2.54
N LEU A 24 -3.25 -12.00 3.05
CA LEU A 24 -2.08 -12.47 2.31
C LEU A 24 -2.52 -13.15 1.01
N THR A 25 -1.59 -13.27 0.06
CA THR A 25 -1.80 -14.09 -1.12
C THR A 25 -1.95 -15.56 -0.74
N GLU A 26 -2.42 -16.40 -1.67
CA GLU A 26 -2.54 -17.85 -1.44
C GLU A 26 -1.18 -18.49 -1.06
N ASP A 27 -0.08 -17.94 -1.56
CA ASP A 27 1.29 -18.35 -1.24
C ASP A 27 1.84 -17.74 0.06
N GLY A 28 1.04 -16.95 0.78
CA GLY A 28 1.42 -16.31 2.05
C GLY A 28 2.23 -15.02 1.92
N HIS A 29 2.29 -14.40 0.74
CA HIS A 29 3.00 -13.14 0.52
C HIS A 29 2.14 -11.90 0.79
N ILE A 30 2.78 -10.75 0.99
CA ILE A 30 2.09 -9.46 1.12
C ILE A 30 1.49 -9.09 -0.24
N PRO A 31 0.18 -8.80 -0.32
CA PRO A 31 -0.50 -8.54 -1.59
C PRO A 31 0.03 -7.25 -2.24
N ARG A 32 0.03 -7.22 -3.58
CA ARG A 32 0.50 -6.09 -4.39
C ARG A 32 -0.53 -5.77 -5.47
N ASN A 33 -0.75 -4.49 -5.76
CA ASN A 33 -1.49 -4.05 -6.93
C ASN A 33 -0.65 -4.24 -8.22
N ALA A 34 -1.24 -3.94 -9.38
CA ALA A 34 -0.56 -4.07 -10.68
C ALA A 34 0.71 -3.20 -10.83
N HIS A 35 0.92 -2.23 -9.95
CA HIS A 35 2.10 -1.36 -9.91
C HIS A 35 3.14 -1.80 -8.87
N GLY A 36 2.91 -2.90 -8.16
CA GLY A 36 3.82 -3.44 -7.15
C GLY A 36 3.72 -2.78 -5.77
N ASN A 37 2.71 -1.94 -5.53
CA ASN A 37 2.47 -1.26 -4.25
C ASN A 37 1.27 -1.87 -3.52
N LEU A 38 1.11 -1.53 -2.23
CA LEU A 38 -0.08 -1.85 -1.46
C LEU A 38 -0.89 -0.59 -1.22
N GLU A 39 -2.15 -0.61 -1.63
CA GLU A 39 -3.09 0.50 -1.45
C GLU A 39 -3.66 0.50 -0.03
N MET A 40 -3.21 1.45 0.78
CA MET A 40 -3.56 1.59 2.20
C MET A 40 -4.60 2.70 2.43
N PHE A 41 -5.61 2.80 1.56
CA PHE A 41 -6.53 3.94 1.61
C PHE A 41 -7.48 3.91 2.81
N ASN A 42 -8.16 2.79 3.07
CA ASN A 42 -9.23 2.72 4.07
C ASN A 42 -9.41 1.31 4.67
N GLY A 43 -8.38 0.47 4.63
CA GLY A 43 -8.45 -0.94 5.05
C GLY A 43 -7.41 -1.30 6.11
N PRO A 44 -7.74 -2.22 7.04
CA PRO A 44 -6.73 -2.80 7.91
C PRO A 44 -5.73 -3.61 7.08
N LEU A 45 -4.48 -3.65 7.54
CA LEU A 45 -3.47 -4.59 7.02
C LEU A 45 -3.85 -6.03 7.40
N PRO A 46 -3.29 -7.04 6.71
CA PRO A 46 -3.33 -8.41 7.21
C PRO A 46 -2.82 -8.44 8.66
N PRO A 47 -3.43 -9.24 9.56
CA PRO A 47 -3.03 -9.32 10.96
C PRO A 47 -1.54 -9.62 11.19
N GLU A 48 -0.88 -10.25 10.23
CA GLU A 48 0.53 -10.65 10.22
C GLU A 48 1.46 -9.50 9.82
N CYS A 49 0.92 -8.44 9.21
CA CYS A 49 1.70 -7.34 8.67
C CYS A 49 1.63 -6.08 9.54
N CYS A 50 2.64 -5.22 9.39
CA CYS A 50 2.67 -3.88 9.98
C CYS A 50 3.21 -2.85 8.99
N TYR A 51 2.88 -1.59 9.24
CA TYR A 51 3.42 -0.44 8.52
C TYR A 51 4.64 0.12 9.25
N ILE A 52 5.73 0.37 8.52
CA ILE A 52 6.94 1.01 9.04
C ILE A 52 7.37 2.17 8.14
N ASP A 53 7.65 3.31 8.79
CA ASP A 53 8.12 4.53 8.16
C ASP A 53 9.45 4.96 8.80
N VAL A 54 10.54 4.42 8.27
CA VAL A 54 11.92 4.76 8.66
C VAL A 54 12.67 5.36 7.47
N PRO A 55 13.80 6.06 7.65
CA PRO A 55 14.58 6.58 6.53
C PRO A 55 15.03 5.48 5.57
N LYS A 56 14.76 5.67 4.27
CA LYS A 56 15.14 4.73 3.19
C LYS A 56 14.68 3.27 3.44
N PRO A 57 13.39 3.04 3.78
CA PRO A 57 12.94 1.75 4.29
C PRO A 57 13.07 0.64 3.24
N VAL A 58 12.80 0.96 1.98
CA VAL A 58 12.99 0.07 0.82
C VAL A 58 14.43 -0.40 0.69
N LYS A 59 15.41 0.50 0.90
CA LYS A 59 16.83 0.16 0.79
C LYS A 59 17.25 -0.78 1.93
N LEU A 60 16.74 -0.53 3.14
CA LEU A 60 17.00 -1.35 4.31
C LEU A 60 16.39 -2.75 4.16
N CYS A 61 15.12 -2.86 3.76
CA CYS A 61 14.49 -4.16 3.54
C CYS A 61 15.25 -5.00 2.50
N LYS A 62 15.66 -4.37 1.38
CA LYS A 62 16.51 -5.03 0.36
C LYS A 62 17.87 -5.47 0.91
N LYS A 63 18.49 -4.69 1.79
CA LYS A 63 19.77 -5.03 2.44
C LYS A 63 19.63 -6.24 3.36
N LEU A 64 18.53 -6.28 4.13
CA LEU A 64 18.26 -7.31 5.13
C LEU A 64 17.61 -8.58 4.56
N GLY A 65 17.13 -8.54 3.31
CA GLY A 65 16.39 -9.66 2.70
C GLY A 65 14.96 -9.81 3.21
N ILE A 66 14.40 -8.77 3.83
CA ILE A 66 13.03 -8.74 4.37
C ILE A 66 12.03 -8.59 3.23
N GLU A 67 10.95 -9.37 3.24
CA GLU A 67 9.84 -9.17 2.32
C GLU A 67 9.11 -7.86 2.65
N PHE A 68 8.89 -7.03 1.63
CA PHE A 68 8.23 -5.75 1.81
C PHE A 68 7.39 -5.35 0.59
N VAL A 69 6.43 -4.46 0.82
CA VAL A 69 5.66 -3.76 -0.22
C VAL A 69 5.62 -2.27 0.11
N GLN A 70 5.74 -1.39 -0.90
CA GLN A 70 5.60 0.05 -0.66
C GLN A 70 4.16 0.41 -0.33
N ALA A 71 3.97 1.18 0.73
CA ALA A 71 2.65 1.65 1.14
C ALA A 71 2.23 2.88 0.33
N MET A 72 1.13 2.76 -0.41
CA MET A 72 0.51 3.81 -1.19
C MET A 72 -0.70 4.36 -0.43
N TRP A 73 -0.63 5.65 -0.09
CA TRP A 73 -1.62 6.33 0.75
C TRP A 73 -2.65 7.14 -0.04
N GLY A 74 -2.35 7.44 -1.30
CA GLY A 74 -3.26 8.19 -2.14
C GLY A 74 -2.60 8.68 -3.41
N PHE A 75 -3.11 9.79 -3.91
CA PHE A 75 -2.53 10.51 -5.02
C PHE A 75 -2.36 11.98 -4.64
N GLU A 76 -1.21 12.57 -4.96
CA GLU A 76 -0.99 14.01 -4.86
C GLU A 76 -1.11 14.65 -6.25
N LYS A 77 -1.60 15.88 -6.32
CA LYS A 77 -1.62 16.67 -7.55
C LYS A 77 -0.31 17.43 -7.68
N ARG A 78 0.40 17.27 -8.80
CA ARG A 78 1.61 18.01 -9.13
C ARG A 78 1.33 19.15 -10.09
N ALA A 79 2.29 20.08 -10.18
CA ALA A 79 2.26 21.14 -11.18
C ALA A 79 2.00 20.56 -12.58
N GLY A 80 1.13 21.22 -13.35
CA GLY A 80 0.67 20.71 -14.65
C GLY A 80 -0.56 19.79 -14.59
N GLY A 81 -1.18 19.60 -13.41
CA GLY A 81 -2.45 18.89 -13.27
C GLY A 81 -2.36 17.37 -13.22
N PHE A 82 -1.15 16.82 -13.20
CA PHE A 82 -0.93 15.38 -13.11
C PHE A 82 -1.13 14.86 -11.68
N SER A 83 -1.82 13.73 -11.55
CA SER A 83 -1.92 12.99 -10.30
C SER A 83 -0.84 11.91 -10.25
N VAL A 84 -0.06 11.88 -9.18
CA VAL A 84 0.98 10.87 -8.97
C VAL A 84 0.72 10.10 -7.66
N PRO A 85 1.15 8.84 -7.55
CA PRO A 85 0.96 8.07 -6.34
C PRO A 85 1.77 8.65 -5.17
N LEU A 86 1.08 8.87 -4.05
CA LEU A 86 1.70 9.22 -2.77
C LEU A 86 2.11 7.92 -2.08
N THR A 87 3.39 7.61 -2.12
CA THR A 87 3.98 6.44 -1.45
C THR A 87 4.82 6.90 -0.26
N LYS A 88 4.70 6.22 0.88
CA LYS A 88 5.46 6.54 2.09
C LYS A 88 5.58 5.31 2.98
N GLY A 89 6.79 4.96 3.37
CA GLY A 89 7.06 3.77 4.20
C GLY A 89 6.84 2.46 3.45
N VAL A 90 6.85 1.36 4.20
CA VAL A 90 6.68 -0.01 3.70
C VAL A 90 5.73 -0.79 4.60
N VAL A 91 5.12 -1.82 4.04
CA VAL A 91 4.44 -2.88 4.76
C VAL A 91 5.32 -4.12 4.74
N ILE A 92 5.53 -4.71 5.91
CA ILE A 92 6.34 -5.91 6.14
C ILE A 92 5.61 -6.85 7.10
N PHE A 93 6.13 -8.06 7.31
CA PHE A 93 5.69 -8.93 8.39
C PHE A 93 6.10 -8.38 9.76
N LYS A 94 5.27 -8.63 10.77
CA LYS A 94 5.50 -8.14 12.14
C LYS A 94 6.77 -8.70 12.76
N GLU A 95 7.15 -9.93 12.42
CA GLU A 95 8.37 -10.57 12.92
C GLU A 95 9.65 -9.81 12.55
N ASP A 96 9.67 -9.15 11.39
CA ASP A 96 10.83 -8.43 10.87
C ASP A 96 10.91 -6.96 11.36
N ALA A 97 9.88 -6.49 12.07
CA ALA A 97 9.72 -5.09 12.43
C ALA A 97 10.83 -4.55 13.32
N GLU A 98 11.22 -5.33 14.34
CA GLU A 98 12.24 -4.91 15.29
C GLU A 98 13.62 -4.89 14.64
N GLN A 99 13.92 -5.87 13.77
CA GLN A 99 15.16 -5.89 13.01
C GLN A 99 15.30 -4.68 12.08
N LEU A 100 14.23 -4.34 11.35
CA LEU A 100 14.25 -3.20 10.44
C LEU A 100 14.43 -1.87 11.18
N LYS A 101 13.78 -1.70 12.34
CA LYS A 101 13.92 -0.49 13.16
C LYS A 101 15.33 -0.35 13.73
N HIS A 102 15.91 -1.43 14.25
CA HIS A 102 17.26 -1.39 14.80
C HIS A 102 18.33 -1.01 13.77
N GLU A 103 18.20 -1.50 12.53
CA GLU A 103 19.11 -1.13 11.44
C GLU A 103 18.92 0.31 10.93
N ALA A 104 17.77 0.93 11.24
CA ALA A 104 17.46 2.30 10.81
C ALA A 104 17.98 3.38 11.78
N GLU A 105 18.38 2.99 12.99
CA GLU A 105 19.04 3.84 13.99
C GLU A 105 20.49 4.17 13.57
#